data_AF-A0A5E4EMA4-F1
#
_entry.id   AF-A0A5E4EMA4-F1
#
_cell.length_a   1.000
_cell.length_b   1.000
_cell.length_c   1.000
_cell.angle_alpha   90.00
_cell.angle_beta   90.00
_cell.angle_gamma   90.00
#
_symmetry.space_group_name_H-M   'P 1'
#
loop_
_entity.id
_entity.type
_entity.pdbx_description
1 polymer ?
#
loop_
_entity_poly.entity_id
_entity_poly.type
_entity_poly.pdbx_seq_one_letter_code
_entity_poly.pdbx_strand_id
1 'polypeptide(L)'
;MLAEDDHELEANSDRMSELKAFDATKAGVKGLLYTDLTKIPSIFYSSSRPSFDEKKLQSDDVQFSVPIIDLRGIQNDAVSRARVVEKVRHASEKWGFFQVVNHGVPVDILDHMIDGIRGFHEQDSEVKKEFYSRFSGVPNNS
;
A
#
# COMPACT_ATOMS: atom_id res chain seq x y z
N MET A 1 -20.35 30.44 23.07
CA MET A 1 -19.75 29.84 21.86
C MET A 1 -18.25 29.71 22.11
N LEU A 2 -17.83 28.79 23.01
CA LEU A 2 -16.43 28.56 23.42
C LEU A 2 -16.23 27.12 23.95
N ALA A 3 -16.79 26.10 23.29
CA ALA A 3 -16.66 24.70 23.74
C ALA A 3 -16.07 23.77 22.67
N GLU A 4 -15.62 24.33 21.54
CA GLU A 4 -15.11 23.55 20.41
C GLU A 4 -13.57 23.52 20.32
N ASP A 5 -12.83 24.31 21.13
CA ASP A 5 -11.36 24.40 21.05
C ASP A 5 -10.61 23.41 21.97
N ASP A 6 -11.08 23.13 23.18
CA ASP A 6 -10.28 22.34 24.15
C ASP A 6 -10.19 20.85 23.78
N HIS A 7 -11.26 20.29 23.20
CA HIS A 7 -11.35 18.85 22.92
C HIS A 7 -10.55 18.44 21.65
N GLU A 8 -10.30 19.38 20.72
CA GLU A 8 -9.49 19.16 19.52
C GLU A 8 -7.99 19.27 19.82
N LEU A 9 -7.61 20.16 20.73
CA LEU A 9 -6.24 20.30 21.22
C LEU A 9 -5.78 19.08 22.02
N GLU A 10 -6.63 18.53 22.90
CA GLU A 10 -6.35 17.30 23.65
C GLU A 10 -6.25 16.08 22.72
N ALA A 11 -7.18 15.91 21.78
CA ALA A 11 -7.15 14.80 20.82
C ALA A 11 -5.90 14.83 19.92
N ASN A 12 -5.44 16.03 19.54
CA ASN A 12 -4.22 16.19 18.75
C ASN A 12 -2.95 15.90 19.58
N SER A 13 -2.95 16.29 20.86
CA SER A 13 -1.88 15.96 21.81
C SER A 13 -1.78 14.44 22.04
N ASP A 14 -2.91 13.78 22.28
CA ASP A 14 -2.98 12.32 22.49
C ASP A 14 -2.48 11.56 21.26
N ARG A 15 -2.92 11.96 20.06
CA ARG A 15 -2.46 11.38 18.79
C ARG A 15 -0.94 11.51 18.61
N MET A 16 -0.37 12.67 18.95
CA MET A 16 1.09 12.88 18.86
C MET A 16 1.85 12.00 19.86
N SER A 17 1.30 11.80 21.06
CA SER A 17 1.91 10.95 22.09
C SER A 17 1.91 9.48 21.67
N GLU A 18 0.78 8.99 21.12
CA GLU A 18 0.64 7.64 20.58
C GLU A 18 1.61 7.40 19.42
N LEU A 19 1.79 8.39 18.54
CA LEU A 19 2.72 8.30 17.42
C LEU A 19 4.15 8.12 17.95
N LYS A 20 4.59 8.96 18.88
CA LYS A 20 5.93 8.84 19.48
C LYS A 20 6.14 7.47 20.13
N ALA A 21 5.16 6.99 20.88
CA ALA A 21 5.23 5.67 21.52
C ALA A 21 5.31 4.54 20.48
N PHE A 22 4.47 4.59 19.44
CA PHE A 22 4.47 3.62 18.34
C PHE A 22 5.84 3.54 17.65
N ASP A 23 6.44 4.68 17.32
CA ASP A 23 7.69 4.70 16.58
C ASP A 23 8.91 4.41 17.43
N ALA A 24 8.85 4.67 18.75
CA ALA A 24 9.85 4.20 19.68
C ALA A 24 9.94 2.67 19.71
N THR A 25 8.83 1.95 19.44
CA THR A 25 8.87 0.48 19.33
C THR A 25 9.66 0.00 18.13
N LYS A 26 9.70 0.78 17.05
CA LYS A 26 10.25 0.41 15.73
C LYS A 26 9.75 -0.93 15.19
N ALA A 27 8.63 -1.43 15.71
CA ALA A 27 8.08 -2.75 15.38
C ALA A 27 7.12 -2.72 14.18
N GLY A 28 6.79 -1.51 13.69
CA GLY A 28 5.80 -1.29 12.65
C GLY A 28 4.40 -1.75 13.07
N VAL A 29 3.46 -1.74 12.12
CA VAL A 29 2.05 -2.09 12.39
C VAL A 29 1.86 -3.55 12.85
N LYS A 30 2.75 -4.46 12.43
CA LYS A 30 2.72 -5.87 12.88
C LYS A 30 2.98 -5.99 14.39
N GLY A 31 3.76 -5.08 14.97
CA GLY A 31 4.03 -5.06 16.41
C GLY A 31 2.78 -4.88 17.27
N LEU A 32 1.72 -4.27 16.72
CA LEU A 32 0.45 -4.06 17.43
C LEU A 32 -0.25 -5.37 17.79
N LEU A 33 0.00 -6.47 17.07
CA LEU A 33 -0.58 -7.78 17.36
C LEU A 33 -0.12 -8.36 18.70
N TYR A 34 1.04 -7.94 19.18
CA TYR A 34 1.66 -8.46 20.41
C TYR A 34 1.46 -7.51 21.60
N THR A 35 0.57 -6.52 21.45
CA THR A 35 0.20 -5.57 22.49
C THR A 35 -1.21 -5.84 22.96
N ASP A 36 -1.52 -5.54 24.22
CA ASP A 36 -2.86 -5.71 24.81
C ASP A 36 -3.86 -4.62 24.35
N LEU A 37 -3.77 -4.19 23.09
CA LEU A 37 -4.60 -3.14 22.53
C LEU A 37 -6.03 -3.63 22.30
N THR A 38 -6.98 -3.02 23.00
CA THR A 38 -8.42 -3.26 22.80
C THR A 38 -9.05 -2.33 21.76
N LYS A 39 -8.30 -1.31 21.30
CA LYS A 39 -8.74 -0.29 20.34
C LYS A 39 -7.60 0.02 19.37
N ILE A 40 -7.96 0.37 18.14
CA ILE A 40 -7.00 0.87 17.15
C ILE A 40 -6.47 2.23 17.62
N PRO A 41 -5.14 2.45 17.68
CA PRO A 41 -4.58 3.74 18.04
C PRO A 41 -5.10 4.86 17.13
N SER A 42 -5.37 6.03 17.72
CA SER A 42 -5.96 7.18 17.03
C SER A 42 -5.10 7.67 15.85
N ILE A 43 -3.80 7.40 15.86
CA ILE A 43 -2.86 7.69 14.76
C ILE A 43 -3.23 7.03 13.43
N PHE A 44 -4.01 5.93 13.45
CA PHE A 44 -4.48 5.24 12.24
C PHE A 44 -5.88 5.69 11.79
N TYR A 45 -6.53 6.59 12.52
CA TYR A 45 -7.80 7.15 12.09
C TYR A 45 -7.54 8.16 10.97
N SER A 46 -8.22 7.95 9.83
CA SER A 46 -8.21 8.87 8.71
C SER A 46 -9.08 10.08 9.07
N SER A 47 -8.48 11.27 9.12
CA SER A 47 -9.16 12.54 9.41
C SER A 47 -10.22 12.88 8.36
N SER A 48 -10.03 12.40 7.13
CA SER A 48 -11.04 12.34 6.09
C SER A 48 -11.39 10.88 5.85
N ARG A 49 -12.60 10.44 6.25
CA ARG A 49 -13.18 9.28 5.58
C ARG A 49 -13.35 9.69 4.13
N PRO A 50 -12.73 9.01 3.15
CA PRO A 50 -13.21 9.15 1.78
C PRO A 50 -14.70 8.82 1.85
N SER A 51 -15.56 9.60 1.19
CA SER A 51 -16.98 9.27 1.08
C SER A 51 -17.12 8.00 0.25
N PHE A 52 -16.83 6.86 0.87
CA PHE A 52 -17.15 5.56 0.33
C PHE A 52 -18.66 5.42 0.48
N ASP A 53 -19.39 5.85 -0.55
CA ASP A 53 -20.77 5.47 -0.72
C ASP A 53 -20.81 3.95 -0.87
N GLU A 54 -20.97 3.22 0.23
CA GLU A 54 -21.17 1.77 0.24
C GLU A 54 -22.30 1.35 -0.71
N LYS A 55 -23.26 2.25 -0.95
CA LYS A 55 -24.37 2.08 -1.91
C LYS A 55 -23.93 2.01 -3.39
N LYS A 56 -22.73 2.50 -3.74
CA LYS A 56 -22.22 2.46 -5.14
C LYS A 56 -21.60 1.12 -5.51
N LEU A 57 -21.27 0.28 -4.53
CA LEU A 57 -20.70 -1.06 -4.74
C LEU A 57 -21.78 -2.14 -4.95
N GLN A 58 -23.04 -1.83 -4.69
CA GLN A 58 -24.19 -2.73 -4.92
C GLN A 58 -24.87 -2.52 -6.28
N SER A 59 -24.18 -1.84 -7.19
CA SER A 59 -24.59 -1.80 -8.59
C SER A 59 -23.97 -3.02 -9.28
N ASP A 60 -24.71 -4.13 -9.36
CA ASP A 60 -24.36 -5.35 -10.10
C ASP A 60 -24.13 -5.11 -11.62
N ASP A 61 -24.22 -3.87 -12.10
CA ASP A 61 -24.31 -3.51 -13.51
C ASP A 61 -23.10 -2.72 -14.06
N VAL A 62 -21.97 -2.69 -13.35
CA VAL A 62 -20.71 -2.25 -13.96
C VAL A 62 -19.61 -3.25 -13.72
N GLN A 63 -19.42 -4.14 -14.69
CA GLN A 63 -18.27 -5.05 -14.76
C GLN A 63 -16.99 -4.23 -15.03
N PHE A 64 -16.51 -3.49 -14.04
CA PHE A 64 -15.20 -2.85 -14.06
C PHE A 64 -14.12 -3.92 -13.92
N SER A 65 -13.66 -4.48 -15.05
CA SER A 65 -12.50 -5.36 -15.07
C SER A 65 -11.25 -4.57 -15.42
N VAL A 66 -10.23 -4.62 -14.57
CA VAL A 66 -8.90 -4.07 -14.87
C VAL A 66 -8.37 -4.70 -16.16
N PRO A 67 -7.83 -3.92 -17.12
CA PRO A 67 -7.31 -4.46 -18.37
C PRO A 67 -6.19 -5.47 -18.12
N ILE A 68 -6.20 -6.59 -18.87
CA ILE A 68 -5.15 -7.60 -18.85
C ILE A 68 -4.42 -7.56 -20.20
N ILE A 69 -3.10 -7.37 -20.15
CA ILE A 69 -2.22 -7.33 -21.32
C ILE A 69 -1.40 -8.61 -21.37
N ASP A 70 -1.59 -9.36 -22.45
CA ASP A 70 -0.88 -10.60 -22.69
C ASP A 70 0.34 -10.37 -23.60
N LEU A 71 1.53 -10.71 -23.10
CA LEU A 71 2.80 -10.55 -23.82
C LEU A 71 3.23 -11.78 -24.62
N ARG A 72 2.39 -12.84 -24.70
CA ARG A 72 2.70 -14.02 -25.52
C ARG A 72 3.01 -13.63 -26.96
N GLY A 73 4.13 -14.12 -27.45
CA GLY A 73 4.52 -13.94 -28.85
C GLY A 73 4.89 -12.51 -29.23
N ILE A 74 5.10 -11.60 -28.26
CA ILE A 74 5.53 -10.22 -28.55
C ILE A 74 6.87 -10.17 -29.31
N GLN A 75 7.70 -11.20 -29.15
CA GLN A 75 8.99 -11.34 -29.82
C GLN A 75 8.90 -12.06 -31.19
N ASN A 76 7.72 -12.54 -31.59
CA ASN A 76 7.57 -13.32 -32.82
C ASN A 76 7.71 -12.44 -34.06
N ASP A 77 7.06 -11.28 -34.08
CA ASP A 77 7.03 -10.38 -35.25
C ASP A 77 6.64 -8.94 -34.87
N ALA A 78 6.90 -8.00 -35.78
CA ALA A 78 6.65 -6.57 -35.57
C ALA A 78 5.16 -6.22 -35.43
N VAL A 79 4.25 -6.97 -36.06
CA VAL A 79 2.80 -6.73 -36.01
C VAL A 79 2.26 -7.14 -34.64
N SER A 80 2.65 -8.31 -34.14
CA SER A 80 2.31 -8.78 -32.79
C SER A 80 2.79 -7.80 -31.72
N ARG A 81 4.03 -7.30 -31.86
CA ARG A 81 4.57 -6.27 -30.97
C ARG A 81 3.78 -4.96 -31.02
N ALA A 82 3.46 -4.46 -32.22
CA ALA A 82 2.70 -3.23 -32.39
C ALA A 82 1.31 -3.31 -31.73
N ARG A 83 0.63 -4.48 -31.85
CA ARG A 83 -0.67 -4.70 -31.19
C ARG A 83 -0.59 -4.65 -29.67
N VAL A 84 0.47 -5.20 -29.08
CA VAL A 84 0.67 -5.16 -27.62
C VAL A 84 0.98 -3.74 -27.17
N VAL A 85 1.85 -3.01 -27.89
CA VAL A 85 2.15 -1.60 -27.61
C VAL A 85 0.89 -0.75 -27.62
N GLU A 86 -0.01 -0.96 -28.60
CA GLU A 86 -1.28 -0.23 -28.65
C GLU A 86 -2.19 -0.54 -27.46
N LYS A 87 -2.24 -1.80 -26.99
CA LYS A 87 -2.97 -2.15 -25.78
C LYS A 87 -2.40 -1.48 -24.53
N VAL A 88 -1.07 -1.43 -24.40
CA VAL A 88 -0.38 -0.74 -23.29
C VAL A 88 -0.70 0.75 -23.31
N ARG A 89 -0.64 1.38 -24.50
CA ARG A 89 -1.01 2.78 -24.68
C ARG A 89 -2.44 3.03 -24.22
N HIS A 90 -3.39 2.26 -24.76
CA HIS A 90 -4.81 2.44 -24.45
C HIS A 90 -5.10 2.24 -22.96
N ALA A 91 -4.54 1.20 -22.33
CA ALA A 91 -4.71 0.96 -20.90
C ALA A 91 -4.10 2.08 -20.05
N SER A 92 -2.91 2.57 -20.42
CA SER A 92 -2.27 3.69 -19.73
C SER A 92 -3.11 4.97 -19.84
N GLU A 93 -3.65 5.30 -21.01
CA GLU A 93 -4.43 6.52 -21.24
C GLU A 93 -5.82 6.48 -20.59
N LYS A 94 -6.48 5.31 -20.58
CA LYS A 94 -7.86 5.17 -20.09
C LYS A 94 -7.95 4.79 -18.62
N TRP A 95 -7.02 3.98 -18.13
CA TRP A 95 -7.06 3.41 -16.79
C TRP A 95 -5.92 3.90 -15.90
N GLY A 96 -4.76 4.21 -16.48
CA GLY A 96 -3.52 4.47 -15.71
C GLY A 96 -2.98 3.22 -14.98
N PHE A 97 -3.63 2.06 -15.15
CA PHE A 97 -3.29 0.80 -14.50
C PHE A 97 -3.78 -0.40 -15.32
N PHE A 98 -3.01 -1.48 -15.32
CA PHE A 98 -3.34 -2.74 -16.00
C PHE A 98 -2.53 -3.90 -15.42
N GLN A 99 -2.99 -5.12 -15.65
CA GLN A 99 -2.27 -6.35 -15.31
C GLN A 99 -1.53 -6.88 -16.55
N VAL A 100 -0.40 -7.54 -16.34
CA VAL A 100 0.38 -8.15 -17.41
C VAL A 100 0.49 -9.65 -17.16
N VAL A 101 0.26 -10.47 -18.20
CA VAL A 101 0.43 -11.93 -18.17
C VAL A 101 1.41 -12.38 -19.23
N ASN A 102 2.04 -13.54 -19.02
CA ASN A 102 3.07 -14.09 -19.90
C ASN A 102 4.24 -13.12 -20.13
N HIS A 103 4.61 -12.37 -19.10
CA HIS A 103 5.70 -11.38 -19.13
C HIS A 103 7.11 -11.99 -19.25
N GLY A 104 7.23 -13.32 -19.20
CA GLY A 104 8.50 -14.03 -19.33
C GLY A 104 9.34 -14.09 -18.05
N VAL A 105 8.83 -13.56 -16.93
CA VAL A 105 9.43 -13.79 -15.61
C VAL A 105 8.91 -15.14 -15.10
N PRO A 106 9.78 -16.09 -14.74
CA PRO A 106 9.37 -17.39 -14.22
C PRO A 106 8.54 -17.26 -12.92
N VAL A 107 7.55 -18.14 -12.75
CA VAL A 107 6.62 -18.11 -11.62
C VAL A 107 7.33 -18.42 -10.30
N ASP A 108 8.27 -19.36 -10.31
CA ASP A 108 9.12 -19.71 -9.16
C ASP A 108 9.92 -18.52 -8.62
N ILE A 109 10.36 -17.61 -9.49
CA ILE A 109 11.01 -16.36 -9.06
C ILE A 109 10.03 -15.46 -8.32
N LEU A 110 8.79 -15.32 -8.80
CA LEU A 110 7.76 -14.53 -8.12
C LEU A 110 7.40 -15.14 -6.77
N ASP A 111 7.26 -16.47 -6.71
CA ASP A 111 6.96 -17.19 -5.48
C ASP A 111 8.09 -17.01 -4.44
N HIS A 112 9.36 -17.19 -4.86
CA HIS A 112 10.51 -16.94 -3.99
C HIS A 112 10.61 -15.48 -3.52
N MET A 113 10.21 -14.50 -4.33
CA MET A 113 10.14 -13.09 -3.91
C MET A 113 9.08 -12.90 -2.82
N ILE A 114 7.88 -13.47 -2.98
CA ILE A 114 6.81 -13.41 -1.97
C ILE A 114 7.27 -14.09 -0.68
N ASP A 115 7.91 -15.26 -0.79
CA ASP A 115 8.45 -16.00 0.36
C ASP A 115 9.55 -15.23 1.07
N GLY A 116 10.46 -14.57 0.33
CA GLY A 116 11.50 -13.73 0.91
C GLY A 116 10.92 -12.52 1.65
N ILE A 117 9.91 -11.85 1.08
CA ILE A 117 9.20 -10.73 1.73
C ILE A 117 8.53 -11.20 3.02
N ARG A 118 7.82 -12.34 2.96
CA ARG A 118 7.19 -12.93 4.14
C ARG A 118 8.21 -13.29 5.20
N GLY A 119 9.26 -14.00 4.81
CA GLY A 119 10.35 -14.43 5.70
C GLY A 119 10.99 -13.24 6.42
N PHE A 120 11.29 -12.15 5.70
CA PHE A 120 11.78 -10.92 6.32
C PHE A 120 10.80 -10.38 7.37
N HIS A 121 9.51 -10.23 7.03
CA HIS A 121 8.53 -9.65 7.97
C HIS A 121 8.18 -10.57 9.15
N GLU A 122 8.49 -11.86 9.06
CA GLU A 122 8.33 -12.88 10.12
C GLU A 122 9.51 -12.99 11.07
N GLN A 123 10.67 -12.43 10.73
CA GLN A 123 11.81 -12.34 11.66
C GLN A 123 11.46 -11.58 12.95
N ASP A 124 12.27 -11.82 13.98
CA ASP A 124 12.24 -11.08 15.23
C ASP A 124 12.33 -9.57 15.00
N SER A 125 11.63 -8.82 15.85
CA SER A 125 11.60 -7.36 15.76
C SER A 125 13.00 -6.76 15.87
N GLU A 126 13.88 -7.29 16.73
CA GLU A 126 15.24 -6.79 16.90
C GLU A 126 16.05 -6.78 15.59
N VAL A 127 15.94 -7.83 14.77
CA VAL A 127 16.62 -7.89 13.46
C VAL A 127 16.05 -6.84 12.51
N LYS A 128 14.72 -6.72 12.45
CA LYS A 128 14.06 -5.74 11.56
C LYS A 128 14.29 -4.29 11.97
N LYS A 129 14.54 -4.02 13.27
CA LYS A 129 14.81 -2.66 13.78
C LYS A 129 16.04 -2.03 13.15
N GLU A 130 17.02 -2.81 12.71
CA GLU A 130 18.22 -2.33 12.00
C GLU A 130 17.86 -1.66 10.66
N PHE A 131 16.76 -2.10 10.03
CA PHE A 131 16.26 -1.57 8.76
C PHE A 131 15.15 -0.53 8.92
N TYR A 132 14.75 -0.24 10.17
CA TYR A 132 13.69 0.71 10.43
C TYR A 132 14.16 2.14 10.12
N SER A 133 13.47 2.78 9.19
CA SER A 133 13.64 4.21 8.91
C SER A 133 12.29 4.90 8.98
N ARG A 134 12.25 6.05 9.65
CA ARG A 134 11.20 7.04 9.45
C ARG A 134 11.64 7.85 8.25
N PHE A 135 10.77 8.00 7.25
CA PHE A 135 10.99 8.99 6.21
C PHE A 135 10.91 10.38 6.84
N SER A 136 12.00 10.85 7.43
CA SER A 136 12.19 12.25 7.77
C SER A 136 12.63 12.93 6.49
N GLY A 137 11.75 13.71 5.86
CA GLY A 137 12.07 14.52 4.67
C GLY A 137 13.11 15.62 4.91
N VAL A 138 14.06 15.43 5.82
CA VAL A 138 15.18 16.34 6.08
C VAL A 138 16.41 15.75 5.37
N PRO A 139 16.98 16.45 4.37
CA PRO A 139 18.22 16.02 3.77
C PRO A 139 19.36 16.14 4.79
N ASN A 140 20.09 15.05 5.01
CA ASN A 140 21.36 15.07 5.72
C ASN A 140 22.38 15.83 4.87
N ASN A 141 22.69 17.07 5.24
CA ASN A 141 23.87 17.76 4.75
C ASN A 141 25.01 17.44 5.71
N SER A 142 25.85 16.47 5.32
CA SER A 142 27.21 16.34 5.86
C SER A 142 28.15 17.24 5.08
#